data_AF-A0A257X9G9-F1
#
_entry.id   AF-A0A257X9G9-F1
#
_cell.length_a   1.000
_cell.length_b   1.000
_cell.length_c   1.000
_cell.angle_alpha   90.00
_cell.angle_beta   90.00
_cell.angle_gamma   90.00
#
_symmetry.space_group_name_H-M   'P 1'
#
loop_
_entity.id
_entity.type
_entity.pdbx_description
1 polymer ?
#
loop_
_entity_poly.entity_id
_entity_poly.type
_entity_poly.pdbx_seq_one_letter_code
_entity_poly.pdbx_strand_id
1 'polypeptide(L)'
;MFVTASGNIQTLGQQAAGIFAQSVGGGGGNGGSSSSTTTGGQAAVTFALGGLGGTGATGDTVTVISGSTASTSYINTLGAGAAGIFAQSVGGGGSSGGSSTVSATAPGTQSSSGSTTTASTGTVSGSASGTSTSSSAGQSGGNGASQAGSNGSSSNTGGNAVAMAIGGSAGGGGTGGAVSVTN
;
A
#
# COMPACT_ATOMS: atom_id res chain seq x y z
N MET A 1 15.78 21.28 7.02
CA MET A 1 15.69 21.94 8.34
C MET A 1 17.01 22.58 8.73
N PHE A 2 16.99 23.82 9.22
CA PHE A 2 18.19 24.56 9.63
C PHE A 2 17.97 25.19 11.01
N VAL A 3 18.90 24.97 11.94
CA VAL A 3 18.85 25.47 13.33
C VAL A 3 20.14 26.22 13.61
N THR A 4 20.04 27.46 14.11
CA THR A 4 21.18 28.26 14.55
C THR A 4 21.00 28.70 16.00
N ALA A 5 22.02 28.47 16.82
CA ALA A 5 22.13 28.98 18.17
C ALA A 5 23.29 29.99 18.25
N SER A 6 22.94 31.27 18.34
CA SER A 6 23.90 32.39 18.32
C SER A 6 24.30 32.89 19.72
N GLY A 7 23.98 32.13 20.77
CA GLY A 7 24.25 32.48 22.15
C GLY A 7 24.29 31.24 23.06
N ASN A 8 24.53 31.46 24.35
CA ASN A 8 24.72 30.37 25.30
C ASN A 8 23.40 29.69 25.64
N ILE A 9 23.39 28.36 25.56
CA ILE A 9 22.26 27.53 25.97
C ILE A 9 22.68 26.80 27.26
N GLN A 10 21.87 26.92 28.32
CA GLN A 10 22.09 26.18 29.56
C GLN A 10 20.83 25.41 29.93
N THR A 11 20.97 24.11 30.20
CA THR A 11 19.89 23.27 30.73
C THR A 11 20.34 22.60 32.03
N LEU A 12 19.46 22.63 33.04
CA LEU A 12 19.76 22.11 34.39
C LEU A 12 18.98 20.83 34.72
N GLY A 13 17.90 20.55 33.98
CA GLY A 13 17.02 19.41 34.23
C GLY A 13 17.58 18.08 33.73
N GLN A 14 17.21 16.98 34.37
CA GLN A 14 17.53 15.63 33.87
C GLN A 14 16.90 15.42 32.48
N GLN A 15 17.64 14.80 31.56
CA GLN A 15 17.23 14.56 30.18
C GLN A 15 16.86 15.83 29.38
N ALA A 16 17.20 17.03 29.88
CA ALA A 16 16.89 18.30 29.21
C ALA A 16 17.91 18.60 28.11
N ALA A 17 17.59 18.23 26.86
CA ALA A 17 18.47 18.49 25.73
C ALA A 17 18.68 20.00 25.48
N GLY A 18 19.90 20.40 25.11
CA GLY A 18 20.23 21.78 24.75
C GLY A 18 19.60 22.18 23.42
N ILE A 19 19.90 21.43 22.36
CA ILE A 19 19.25 21.53 21.05
C ILE A 19 18.70 20.17 20.68
N PHE A 20 17.41 20.12 20.33
CA PHE A 20 16.76 18.98 19.71
C PHE A 20 16.29 19.37 18.31
N ALA A 21 16.88 18.74 17.30
CA ALA A 21 16.69 19.06 15.90
C ALA A 21 16.31 17.79 15.12
N GLN A 22 15.02 17.65 14.77
CA GLN A 22 14.54 16.47 14.06
C GLN A 22 13.79 16.83 12.79
N SER A 23 14.16 16.21 11.67
CA SER A 23 13.32 16.15 10.47
C SER A 23 12.75 14.74 10.33
N VAL A 24 11.47 14.65 9.99
CA VAL A 24 10.79 13.38 9.68
C VAL A 24 10.08 13.55 8.35
N GLY A 25 10.47 12.74 7.36
CA GLY A 25 9.78 12.64 6.09
C GLY A 25 8.35 12.14 6.29
N GLY A 26 7.40 12.71 5.54
CA GLY A 26 6.02 12.23 5.53
C GLY A 26 5.92 10.78 5.04
N GLY A 27 4.97 10.01 5.57
CA GLY A 27 4.70 8.66 5.07
C GLY A 27 4.15 8.65 3.65
N GLY A 28 4.17 7.48 3.01
CA GLY A 28 3.52 7.25 1.72
C GLY A 28 1.98 7.18 1.84
N GLY A 29 1.26 7.49 0.76
CA GLY A 29 -0.19 7.34 0.69
C GLY A 29 -0.63 5.92 0.36
N ASN A 30 -1.69 5.40 0.97
CA ASN A 30 -2.18 4.05 0.64
C ASN A 30 -2.85 4.02 -0.74
N GLY A 31 -2.64 2.94 -1.47
CA GLY A 31 -3.29 2.69 -2.75
C GLY A 31 -4.79 2.46 -2.59
N GLY A 32 -5.59 3.02 -3.50
CA GLY A 32 -7.05 2.92 -3.45
C GLY A 32 -7.55 1.52 -3.75
N SER A 33 -8.60 1.08 -3.07
CA SER A 33 -9.24 -0.22 -3.36
C SER A 33 -10.17 -0.14 -4.57
N SER A 34 -10.32 -1.25 -5.28
CA SER A 34 -11.22 -1.37 -6.43
C SER A 34 -12.15 -2.57 -6.28
N SER A 35 -13.42 -2.40 -6.61
CA SER A 35 -14.41 -3.46 -6.57
C SER A 35 -15.26 -3.42 -7.83
N SER A 36 -15.49 -4.59 -8.43
CA SER A 36 -16.30 -4.69 -9.64
C SER A 36 -17.16 -5.95 -9.62
N THR A 37 -18.45 -5.78 -9.90
CA THR A 37 -19.43 -6.87 -9.89
C THR A 37 -20.26 -6.83 -11.16
N THR A 38 -20.54 -8.00 -11.72
CA THR A 38 -21.36 -8.13 -12.92
C THR A 38 -22.29 -9.34 -12.81
N THR A 39 -23.53 -9.14 -13.24
CA THR A 39 -24.59 -10.15 -13.15
C THR A 39 -25.44 -10.14 -14.41
N GLY A 40 -25.64 -11.31 -15.02
CA GLY A 40 -26.55 -11.51 -16.15
C GLY A 40 -25.88 -11.51 -17.53
N GLY A 41 -26.68 -11.82 -18.55
CA GLY A 41 -26.21 -12.01 -19.93
C GLY A 41 -25.56 -13.39 -20.18
N GLN A 42 -25.41 -13.77 -21.45
CA GLN A 42 -24.72 -15.01 -21.84
C GLN A 42 -23.20 -14.95 -21.54
N ALA A 43 -22.67 -13.76 -21.24
CA ALA A 43 -21.28 -13.57 -20.83
C ALA A 43 -21.21 -12.47 -19.77
N ALA A 44 -20.72 -12.84 -18.58
CA ALA A 44 -20.48 -11.96 -17.46
C ALA A 44 -18.96 -11.83 -17.25
N VAL A 45 -18.40 -10.68 -17.63
CA VAL A 45 -16.95 -10.43 -17.52
C VAL A 45 -16.73 -9.23 -16.62
N THR A 46 -15.89 -9.39 -15.60
CA THR A 46 -15.48 -8.28 -14.75
C THR A 46 -14.00 -8.32 -14.43
N PHE A 47 -13.45 -7.13 -14.22
CA PHE A 47 -12.09 -6.92 -13.78
C PHE A 47 -12.03 -5.76 -12.78
N ALA A 48 -11.14 -5.87 -11.80
CA ALA A 48 -10.81 -4.79 -10.88
C ALA A 48 -9.29 -4.73 -10.66
N LEU A 49 -8.77 -3.51 -10.53
CA LEU A 49 -7.36 -3.23 -10.28
C LEU A 49 -7.22 -2.33 -9.05
N GLY A 50 -6.51 -2.80 -8.03
CA GLY A 50 -6.15 -2.04 -6.85
C GLY A 50 -5.08 -1.00 -7.16
N GLY A 51 -5.23 0.19 -6.61
CA GLY A 51 -4.31 1.31 -6.80
C GLY A 51 -2.94 1.10 -6.15
N LEU A 52 -1.91 1.75 -6.66
CA LEU A 52 -0.57 1.69 -6.10
C LEU A 52 -0.47 2.52 -4.81
N GLY A 53 0.25 2.02 -3.83
CA GLY A 53 0.70 2.79 -2.69
C GLY A 53 1.78 3.79 -3.09
N GLY A 54 1.71 5.01 -2.58
CA GLY A 54 2.73 6.05 -2.75
C GLY A 54 3.96 5.81 -1.90
N THR A 55 5.13 6.29 -2.34
CA THR A 55 6.37 6.17 -1.59
C THR A 55 6.41 7.13 -0.40
N GLY A 56 7.10 6.74 0.69
CA GLY A 56 7.46 7.63 1.78
C GLY A 56 8.37 8.76 1.31
N ALA A 57 8.21 9.94 1.90
CA ALA A 57 9.03 11.09 1.61
C ALA A 57 10.39 11.00 2.32
N THR A 58 11.41 11.56 1.69
CA THR A 58 12.74 11.72 2.29
C THR A 58 12.66 12.72 3.46
N GLY A 59 13.35 12.43 4.56
CA GLY A 59 13.56 13.41 5.62
C GLY A 59 14.48 14.53 5.12
N ASP A 60 14.24 15.77 5.52
CA ASP A 60 15.09 16.88 5.09
C ASP A 60 16.48 16.79 5.70
N THR A 61 17.46 17.40 5.03
CA THR A 61 18.76 17.67 5.65
C THR A 61 18.56 18.44 6.96
N VAL A 62 19.19 17.98 8.03
CA VAL A 62 19.23 18.64 9.33
C VAL A 62 20.58 19.29 9.51
N THR A 63 20.61 20.61 9.55
CA THR A 63 21.82 21.37 9.85
C THR A 63 21.65 22.11 11.17
N VAL A 64 22.55 21.87 12.11
CA VAL A 64 22.63 22.60 13.39
C VAL A 64 23.95 23.35 13.45
N ILE A 65 23.88 24.64 13.73
CA ILE A 65 25.06 25.50 13.93
C ILE A 65 24.94 26.15 15.31
N SER A 66 25.87 25.83 16.20
CA SER A 66 26.06 26.48 17.49
C SER A 66 27.30 27.37 17.40
N GLY A 67 27.14 28.64 17.76
CA GLY A 67 28.20 29.63 17.65
C GLY A 67 28.41 30.16 16.23
N SER A 68 29.40 31.03 16.10
CA SER A 68 29.84 31.63 14.86
C SER A 68 31.33 31.91 14.96
N THR A 69 32.02 32.00 13.81
CA THR A 69 33.41 32.47 13.76
C THR A 69 33.60 33.83 14.46
N ALA A 70 32.53 34.64 14.55
CA ALA A 70 32.55 35.95 15.19
C ALA A 70 32.26 35.94 16.71
N SER A 71 31.73 34.85 17.29
CA SER A 71 31.39 34.80 18.71
C SER A 71 31.29 33.36 19.22
N THR A 72 31.99 33.06 20.31
CA THR A 72 31.92 31.78 21.01
C THR A 72 30.56 31.62 21.68
N SER A 73 29.81 30.58 21.31
CA SER A 73 28.62 30.12 22.03
C SER A 73 28.91 28.77 22.65
N TYR A 74 28.33 28.49 23.82
CA TYR A 74 28.44 27.20 24.47
C TYR A 74 27.07 26.63 24.81
N ILE A 75 26.95 25.31 24.66
CA ILE A 75 25.81 24.53 25.08
C ILE A 75 26.22 23.77 26.34
N ASN A 76 25.67 24.15 27.48
CA ASN A 76 25.97 23.58 28.79
C ASN A 76 24.76 22.80 29.34
N THR A 77 24.78 21.49 29.17
CA THR A 77 23.73 20.58 29.67
C THR A 77 24.20 19.88 30.93
N LEU A 78 23.65 20.26 32.09
CA LEU A 78 24.15 19.87 33.41
C LEU A 78 23.35 18.73 34.06
N GLY A 79 22.14 18.43 33.57
CA GLY A 79 21.32 17.35 34.12
C GLY A 79 21.73 15.97 33.62
N ALA A 80 21.53 14.94 34.44
CA ALA A 80 21.86 13.57 34.05
C ALA A 80 21.05 13.09 32.83
N GLY A 81 21.72 12.42 31.89
CA GLY A 81 21.13 11.95 30.63
C GLY A 81 20.75 13.05 29.64
N ALA A 82 21.14 14.31 29.88
CA ALA A 82 20.89 15.41 28.95
C ALA A 82 21.86 15.38 27.76
N ALA A 83 21.32 15.52 26.55
CA ALA A 83 22.12 15.64 25.32
C ALA A 83 22.40 17.11 25.01
N GLY A 84 23.65 17.47 24.69
CA GLY A 84 24.00 18.82 24.23
C GLY A 84 23.25 19.19 22.95
N ILE A 85 23.56 18.48 21.86
CA ILE A 85 22.85 18.55 20.59
C ILE A 85 22.38 17.14 20.22
N PHE A 86 21.08 16.98 20.02
CA PHE A 86 20.50 15.82 19.36
C PHE A 86 19.98 16.25 17.98
N ALA A 87 20.53 15.69 16.91
CA ALA A 87 20.14 15.98 15.55
C ALA A 87 19.85 14.69 14.78
N GLN A 88 18.69 14.59 14.13
CA GLN A 88 18.28 13.39 13.40
C GLN A 88 17.43 13.74 12.19
N SER A 89 17.71 13.12 11.05
CA SER A 89 16.80 13.11 9.90
C SER A 89 16.30 11.69 9.67
N VAL A 90 14.98 11.53 9.63
CA VAL A 90 14.30 10.24 9.45
C VAL A 90 13.50 10.29 8.18
N GLY A 91 13.65 9.28 7.32
CA GLY A 91 12.77 9.10 6.16
C GLY A 91 11.37 8.64 6.58
N GLY A 92 10.38 8.97 5.78
CA GLY A 92 9.01 8.53 6.00
C GLY A 92 8.81 7.03 5.76
N GLY A 93 7.81 6.44 6.41
CA GLY A 93 7.41 5.06 6.14
C GLY A 93 6.85 4.87 4.72
N GLY A 94 6.91 3.64 4.22
CA GLY A 94 6.22 3.25 2.98
C GLY A 94 4.69 3.21 3.13
N SER A 95 4.01 2.64 2.15
CA SER A 95 2.55 2.52 2.13
C SER A 95 2.07 1.15 1.68
N SER A 96 0.78 0.87 1.86
CA SER A 96 0.16 -0.34 1.33
C SER A 96 -0.41 -0.11 -0.06
N GLY A 97 -0.37 -1.14 -0.91
CA GLY A 97 -1.13 -1.18 -2.16
C GLY A 97 -2.62 -1.39 -1.90
N GLY A 98 -3.46 -0.97 -2.85
CA GLY A 98 -4.90 -1.11 -2.80
C GLY A 98 -5.34 -2.54 -3.07
N SER A 99 -6.44 -2.95 -2.45
CA SER A 99 -6.99 -4.29 -2.71
C SER A 99 -7.96 -4.27 -3.88
N SER A 100 -8.10 -5.41 -4.56
CA SER A 100 -9.11 -5.61 -5.61
C SER A 100 -10.05 -6.74 -5.25
N THR A 101 -11.34 -6.54 -5.51
CA THR A 101 -12.40 -7.53 -5.30
C THR A 101 -13.28 -7.63 -6.53
N VAL A 102 -13.53 -8.85 -7.00
CA VAL A 102 -14.41 -9.08 -8.16
C VAL A 102 -15.40 -10.20 -7.95
N SER A 103 -16.55 -10.10 -8.62
CA SER A 103 -17.57 -11.15 -8.70
C SER A 103 -18.26 -11.14 -10.06
N ALA A 104 -18.30 -12.28 -10.76
CA ALA A 104 -19.06 -12.47 -11.98
C ALA A 104 -20.11 -13.55 -11.80
N THR A 105 -21.33 -13.26 -12.23
CA THR A 105 -22.46 -14.19 -12.20
C THR A 105 -23.16 -14.22 -13.55
N ALA A 106 -23.21 -15.38 -14.21
CA ALA A 106 -23.97 -15.59 -15.44
C ALA A 106 -25.08 -16.66 -15.22
N PRO A 107 -26.18 -16.61 -16.00
CA PRO A 107 -27.18 -17.68 -15.99
C PRO A 107 -26.53 -19.01 -16.40
N GLY A 108 -26.83 -20.12 -15.75
CA GLY A 108 -26.37 -21.46 -16.17
C GLY A 108 -27.35 -22.14 -17.12
N THR A 109 -27.07 -23.38 -17.51
CA THR A 109 -27.92 -24.14 -18.43
C THR A 109 -29.32 -24.34 -17.83
N GLN A 110 -30.36 -24.08 -18.64
CA GLN A 110 -31.74 -24.43 -18.30
C GLN A 110 -31.89 -25.96 -18.36
N SER A 111 -32.00 -26.62 -17.20
CA SER A 111 -32.40 -28.03 -17.16
C SER A 111 -33.90 -28.13 -17.48
N SER A 112 -34.32 -29.17 -18.20
CA SER A 112 -35.71 -29.40 -18.66
C SER A 112 -36.78 -29.43 -17.54
N SER A 113 -36.37 -29.36 -16.27
CA SER A 113 -37.25 -29.25 -15.09
C SER A 113 -37.38 -27.82 -14.53
N GLY A 114 -36.96 -26.78 -15.25
CA GLY A 114 -37.12 -25.38 -14.83
C GLY A 114 -36.13 -24.90 -13.76
N SER A 115 -35.09 -25.69 -13.48
CA SER A 115 -34.03 -25.31 -12.52
C SER A 115 -32.91 -24.56 -13.24
N THR A 116 -32.74 -23.27 -12.94
CA THR A 116 -31.60 -22.47 -13.37
C THR A 116 -30.38 -22.84 -12.53
N THR A 117 -29.37 -23.43 -13.16
CA THR A 117 -28.02 -23.47 -12.56
C THR A 117 -27.40 -22.08 -12.70
N THR A 118 -26.46 -21.70 -11.84
CA THR A 118 -25.76 -20.40 -11.91
C THR A 118 -24.27 -20.66 -12.14
N ALA A 119 -23.70 -19.99 -13.14
CA ALA A 119 -22.25 -19.95 -13.31
C ALA A 119 -21.71 -18.76 -12.50
N SER A 120 -20.96 -19.04 -11.44
CA SER A 120 -20.30 -18.02 -10.63
C SER A 120 -18.81 -18.29 -10.52
N THR A 121 -18.03 -17.22 -10.64
CA THR A 121 -16.71 -17.18 -10.03
C THR A 121 -16.93 -16.73 -8.58
N GLY A 122 -16.37 -17.45 -7.61
CA GLY A 122 -16.37 -16.98 -6.22
C GLY A 122 -15.69 -15.61 -6.10
N THR A 123 -15.80 -14.96 -4.94
CA THR A 123 -15.08 -13.70 -4.70
C THR A 123 -13.58 -13.91 -4.84
N VAL A 124 -12.96 -13.25 -5.82
CA VAL A 124 -11.50 -13.24 -5.97
C VAL A 124 -10.98 -11.98 -5.31
N SER A 125 -10.07 -12.15 -4.34
CA SER A 125 -9.36 -11.04 -3.73
C SER A 125 -7.87 -11.12 -4.06
N GLY A 126 -7.29 -9.99 -4.45
CA GLY A 126 -5.86 -9.84 -4.66
C GLY A 126 -5.33 -8.67 -3.85
N SER A 127 -4.39 -8.94 -2.95
CA SER A 127 -3.58 -7.94 -2.24
C SER A 127 -2.12 -8.29 -2.46
N ALA A 128 -1.29 -7.31 -2.90
CA ALA A 128 0.10 -7.56 -3.23
C ALA A 128 1.05 -6.82 -2.25
N SER A 129 1.88 -7.59 -1.54
CA SER A 129 3.13 -7.13 -0.90
C SER A 129 4.36 -7.41 -1.79
N GLY A 130 4.11 -7.56 -3.10
CA GLY A 130 5.02 -8.07 -4.13
C GLY A 130 4.18 -8.76 -5.21
N THR A 131 4.62 -8.74 -6.48
CA THR A 131 3.87 -9.20 -7.67
C THR A 131 3.19 -10.56 -7.45
N SER A 132 1.90 -10.57 -7.12
CA SER A 132 1.05 -11.75 -7.03
C SER A 132 -0.22 -11.50 -7.83
N THR A 133 -0.32 -12.18 -8.97
CA THR A 133 -1.51 -12.21 -9.83
C THR A 133 -2.41 -13.37 -9.39
N SER A 134 -3.59 -13.09 -8.82
CA SER A 134 -4.61 -14.11 -8.58
C SER A 134 -5.64 -14.09 -9.73
N SER A 135 -5.54 -15.05 -10.64
CA SER A 135 -6.58 -15.33 -11.64
C SER A 135 -7.39 -16.54 -11.19
N SER A 136 -8.70 -16.39 -11.04
CA SER A 136 -9.59 -17.55 -10.99
C SER A 136 -10.51 -17.53 -12.20
N ALA A 137 -10.31 -18.45 -13.13
CA ALA A 137 -11.32 -18.81 -14.09
C ALA A 137 -12.25 -19.84 -13.41
N GLY A 138 -13.46 -19.44 -13.04
CA GLY A 138 -14.48 -20.38 -12.59
C GLY A 138 -15.21 -20.94 -13.80
N GLN A 139 -15.06 -22.24 -14.06
CA GLN A 139 -15.99 -23.00 -14.90
C GLN A 139 -16.89 -23.78 -13.95
N SER A 140 -18.16 -23.41 -13.83
CA SER A 140 -19.14 -24.29 -13.19
C SER A 140 -19.45 -25.44 -14.15
N GLY A 141 -18.88 -26.61 -13.87
CA GLY A 141 -19.48 -27.90 -14.24
C GLY A 141 -19.88 -28.08 -15.70
N GLY A 142 -18.90 -28.34 -16.58
CA GLY A 142 -18.99 -29.63 -17.25
C GLY A 142 -18.65 -30.67 -16.20
N ASN A 143 -19.65 -31.28 -15.55
CA ASN A 143 -19.43 -32.56 -14.88
C ASN A 143 -18.69 -33.47 -15.85
N GLY A 144 -17.84 -34.38 -15.36
CA GLY A 144 -17.17 -35.40 -16.16
C GLY A 144 -18.13 -36.20 -17.05
N ALA A 145 -18.48 -35.63 -18.20
CA ALA A 145 -18.95 -36.34 -19.35
C ALA A 145 -17.70 -36.54 -20.18
N SER A 146 -17.18 -37.76 -20.13
CA SER A 146 -16.68 -38.42 -21.33
C SER A 146 -17.31 -37.79 -22.56
N GLN A 147 -16.47 -37.42 -23.52
CA GLN A 147 -16.84 -37.01 -24.86
C GLN A 147 -17.58 -38.18 -25.53
N ALA A 148 -18.82 -38.42 -25.13
CA ALA A 148 -19.72 -39.37 -25.73
C ALA A 148 -20.45 -38.60 -26.82
N GLY A 149 -20.08 -38.90 -28.06
CA GLY A 149 -20.70 -38.32 -29.23
C GLY A 149 -22.21 -38.49 -29.20
N SER A 150 -22.92 -37.38 -29.24
CA SER A 150 -24.28 -37.32 -29.75
C SER A 150 -24.40 -36.04 -30.54
N ASN A 151 -24.48 -36.20 -31.86
CA ASN A 151 -24.80 -35.17 -32.85
C ASN A 151 -26.27 -34.76 -32.65
N GLY A 152 -26.53 -34.01 -31.59
CA GLY A 152 -27.84 -33.47 -31.23
C GLY A 152 -27.70 -32.00 -30.90
N SER A 153 -28.48 -31.16 -31.58
CA SER A 153 -28.51 -29.71 -31.43
C SER A 153 -28.94 -29.28 -30.02
N SER A 154 -28.04 -29.41 -29.03
CA SER A 154 -28.23 -28.84 -27.71
C SER A 154 -27.67 -27.42 -27.74
N SER A 155 -28.55 -26.45 -27.84
CA SER A 155 -28.23 -25.03 -27.64
C SER A 155 -27.52 -24.88 -26.30
N ASN A 156 -26.23 -24.57 -26.34
CA ASN A 156 -25.44 -24.28 -25.16
C ASN A 156 -25.95 -22.93 -24.59
N THR A 157 -26.97 -22.98 -23.74
CA THR A 157 -27.65 -21.79 -23.19
C THR A 157 -27.02 -21.31 -21.87
N GLY A 158 -26.06 -22.05 -21.31
CA GLY A 158 -25.31 -21.61 -20.13
C GLY A 158 -24.41 -20.43 -20.45
N GLY A 159 -24.55 -19.35 -19.70
CA GLY A 159 -23.71 -18.17 -19.75
C GLY A 159 -22.35 -18.40 -19.08
N ASN A 160 -21.33 -17.72 -19.58
CA ASN A 160 -19.96 -17.80 -19.09
C ASN A 160 -19.66 -16.67 -18.09
N ALA A 161 -19.00 -16.98 -16.98
CA ALA A 161 -18.58 -15.99 -15.98
C ALA A 161 -17.05 -15.95 -15.86
N VAL A 162 -16.48 -14.75 -15.98
CA VAL A 162 -15.03 -14.51 -15.84
C VAL A 162 -14.83 -13.32 -14.91
N ALA A 163 -14.03 -13.54 -13.86
CA ALA A 163 -13.64 -12.48 -12.94
C ALA A 163 -12.13 -12.49 -12.74
N MET A 164 -11.53 -11.31 -12.84
CA MET A 164 -10.09 -11.12 -12.71
C MET A 164 -9.81 -9.98 -11.71
N ALA A 165 -8.96 -10.22 -10.73
CA ALA A 165 -8.55 -9.21 -9.75
C ALA A 165 -7.03 -9.05 -9.78
N ILE A 166 -6.55 -7.80 -9.78
CA ILE A 166 -5.13 -7.47 -9.62
C ILE A 166 -5.01 -6.49 -8.45
N GLY A 167 -4.32 -6.91 -7.39
CA GLY A 167 -3.99 -6.02 -6.27
C GLY A 167 -3.00 -4.93 -6.69
N GLY A 168 -3.01 -3.82 -5.96
CA GLY A 168 -1.99 -2.78 -6.07
C GLY A 168 -0.73 -3.13 -5.29
N SER A 169 0.40 -2.53 -5.65
CA SER A 169 1.67 -2.71 -4.94
C SER A 169 1.86 -1.67 -3.83
N ALA A 170 2.56 -2.07 -2.77
CA ALA A 170 3.06 -1.16 -1.73
C ALA A 170 4.06 -0.12 -2.25
N GLY A 171 4.08 1.06 -1.64
CA GLY A 171 5.12 2.07 -1.88
C GLY A 171 6.30 1.87 -0.93
N GLY A 172 7.52 2.08 -1.43
CA GLY A 172 8.74 2.03 -0.62
C GLY A 172 8.82 3.14 0.43
N GLY A 173 9.66 2.97 1.45
CA GLY A 173 9.95 4.03 2.43
C GLY A 173 10.85 5.13 1.87
N GLY A 174 10.85 6.28 2.53
CA GLY A 174 11.79 7.37 2.28
C GLY A 174 13.10 7.18 3.04
N THR A 175 14.16 7.85 2.60
CA THR A 175 15.46 7.85 3.29
C THR A 175 15.57 9.04 4.25
N GLY A 176 16.46 8.94 5.25
CA GLY A 176 16.86 10.11 6.02
C GLY A 176 17.68 11.08 5.15
N GLY A 177 17.59 12.37 5.46
CA GLY A 177 18.48 13.40 4.91
C GLY A 177 19.83 13.43 5.62
N ALA A 178 20.77 14.20 5.07
CA ALA A 178 22.07 14.41 5.72
C ALA A 178 21.89 15.12 7.07
N VAL A 179 22.74 14.80 8.05
CA VAL A 179 22.80 15.49 9.34
C VAL A 179 24.17 16.15 9.47
N SER A 180 24.19 17.47 9.63
CA SER A 180 25.41 18.26 9.81
C SER A 180 25.30 19.06 11.10
N VAL A 181 26.29 18.91 11.97
CA VAL A 181 26.38 19.66 13.23
C VAL A 181 27.71 20.38 13.28
N THR A 182 27.64 21.70 13.44
CA THR A 182 28.78 22.59 13.68
C THR A 182 28.59 23.23 15.06
N ASN A 183 29.59 23.13 15.93
CA ASN A 183 29.57 23.69 17.29
C ASN A 183 30.94 24.26 17.64
#